data_AF-I3R1C3-F1
#
_entry.id   AF-I3R1C3-F1
#
_cell.length_a   1.000
_cell.length_b   1.000
_cell.length_c   1.000
_cell.angle_alpha   90.00
_cell.angle_beta   90.00
_cell.angle_gamma   90.00
#
_symmetry.space_group_name_H-M   'P 1'
#
loop_
_entity.id
_entity.type
_entity.pdbx_description
1 polymer ?
#
loop_
_entity_poly.entity_id
_entity_poly.type
_entity_poly.pdbx_seq_one_letter_code
_entity_poly.pdbx_strand_id
1 'polypeptide(L)'
;MFRQFQHATRGTSILVGSVLLVGLVVVVAGVVGAAAFDVAESSPTPTRPTALSLSVSGETLSITHEGGAPLDVQTLSVRISVDGESLAYQPPVPFFSARGFRPGPTGPFNAAADSRWTVGERASLELAGTNDPDITTGSSVVVRVYDDETPVAVLRATVS
;
A
#
# COMPACT_ATOMS: atom_id res chain seq x y z
N MET A 1 17.48 67.97 26.72
CA MET A 1 18.04 67.44 25.46
C MET A 1 17.83 65.92 25.44
N PHE A 2 17.13 65.43 24.42
CA PHE A 2 16.80 64.03 24.04
C PHE A 2 15.95 63.12 24.95
N ARG A 3 14.65 63.04 24.60
CA ARG A 3 13.81 61.83 24.69
C ARG A 3 14.30 60.83 23.64
N GLN A 4 14.52 59.57 24.00
CA GLN A 4 14.61 58.48 23.02
C GLN A 4 13.50 57.46 23.25
N PHE A 5 12.71 57.31 22.21
CA PHE A 5 11.62 56.37 22.04
C PHE A 5 12.15 54.94 22.01
N GLN A 6 11.77 54.10 22.97
CA GLN A 6 11.84 52.65 22.77
C GLN A 6 10.50 52.20 22.19
N HIS A 7 10.38 52.33 20.86
CA HIS A 7 9.25 51.80 20.12
C HIS A 7 9.33 50.28 20.02
N ALA A 8 8.21 49.64 20.30
CA ALA A 8 7.95 48.21 20.24
C ALA A 8 8.47 47.55 18.95
N THR A 9 9.58 46.80 19.04
CA THR A 9 10.10 45.97 17.91
C THR A 9 9.67 44.50 18.03
N ARG A 10 9.00 44.11 19.13
CA ARG A 10 8.64 42.69 19.38
C ARG A 10 7.55 42.16 18.44
N GLY A 11 6.63 43.01 17.98
CA GLY A 11 5.54 42.59 17.08
C GLY A 11 6.03 42.19 15.68
N THR A 12 7.05 42.87 15.15
CA THR A 12 7.60 42.61 13.82
C THR A 12 8.44 41.33 13.80
N SER A 13 9.22 41.06 14.86
CA SER A 13 10.01 39.84 14.97
C SER A 13 9.15 38.57 15.04
N ILE A 14 7.96 38.65 15.66
CA ILE A 14 7.02 37.53 15.73
C ILE A 14 6.39 37.26 14.36
N LEU A 15 5.96 38.30 13.65
CA LEU A 15 5.37 38.17 12.32
C LEU A 15 6.39 37.62 11.30
N VAL A 16 7.60 38.17 11.30
CA VAL A 16 8.69 37.70 10.43
C VAL A 16 9.06 36.25 10.78
N GLY A 17 9.13 35.90 12.06
CA GLY A 17 9.38 34.54 12.51
C GLY A 17 8.30 33.55 12.05
N SER A 18 7.01 33.92 12.19
CA SER A 18 5.90 33.07 11.75
C SER A 18 5.88 32.87 10.24
N VAL A 19 6.07 33.92 9.44
CA VAL A 19 6.10 33.80 7.97
C VAL A 19 7.25 32.90 7.52
N LEU A 20 8.42 33.06 8.14
CA LEU A 20 9.59 32.25 7.83
C LEU A 20 9.39 30.78 8.23
N LEU A 21 8.78 30.52 9.39
CA LEU A 21 8.45 29.18 9.86
C LEU A 21 7.44 28.49 8.92
N VAL A 22 6.35 29.19 8.54
CA VAL A 22 5.36 28.65 7.61
C VAL A 22 5.99 28.36 6.25
N GLY A 23 6.82 29.28 5.75
CA GLY A 23 7.57 29.05 4.51
C GLY A 23 8.44 27.80 4.58
N LEU A 24 9.15 27.61 5.69
CA LEU A 24 9.98 26.41 5.90
C LEU A 24 9.14 25.14 5.94
N VAL A 25 8.01 25.13 6.65
CA VAL A 25 7.11 23.97 6.72
C VAL A 25 6.57 23.61 5.34
N VAL A 26 6.16 24.60 4.55
CA VAL A 26 5.67 24.37 3.17
C VAL A 26 6.77 23.79 2.28
N VAL A 27 8.00 24.28 2.39
CA VAL A 27 9.14 23.74 1.63
C VAL A 27 9.42 22.29 2.04
N VAL A 28 9.47 22.00 3.34
CA VAL A 28 9.70 20.63 3.82
C VAL A 28 8.57 19.69 3.38
N ALA A 29 7.31 20.12 3.53
CA ALA A 29 6.17 19.34 3.09
C ALA A 29 6.19 19.11 1.57
N GLY A 30 6.59 20.11 0.78
CA GLY A 30 6.76 19.98 -0.67
C GLY A 30 7.84 18.97 -1.05
N VAL A 31 9.00 19.01 -0.38
CA VAL A 31 10.10 18.05 -0.61
C VAL A 31 9.69 16.63 -0.23
N VAL A 32 9.06 16.45 0.94
CA VAL A 32 8.58 15.15 1.40
C VAL A 32 7.48 14.61 0.47
N GLY A 33 6.55 15.47 0.04
CA GLY A 33 5.52 15.13 -0.92
C GLY A 33 6.12 14.67 -2.25
N ALA A 34 7.04 15.44 -2.82
CA ALA A 34 7.70 15.09 -4.07
C ALA A 34 8.49 13.77 -3.97
N ALA A 35 9.22 13.55 -2.87
CA ALA A 35 9.94 12.29 -2.65
C ALA A 35 8.99 11.09 -2.52
N ALA A 36 7.84 11.25 -1.88
CA ALA A 36 6.84 10.19 -1.77
C ALA A 36 6.23 9.83 -3.14
N PHE A 37 6.00 10.81 -4.01
CA PHE A 37 5.56 10.57 -5.38
C PHE A 37 6.65 9.90 -6.23
N ASP A 38 7.90 10.36 -6.14
CA ASP A 38 9.03 9.79 -6.89
C ASP A 38 9.30 8.33 -6.50
N VAL A 39 9.18 7.98 -5.22
CA VAL A 39 9.27 6.58 -4.74
C VAL A 39 8.10 5.74 -5.27
N ALA A 40 6.90 6.31 -5.40
CA ALA A 40 5.76 5.60 -5.98
C ALA A 40 5.95 5.33 -7.48
N GLU A 41 6.56 6.26 -8.22
CA GLU A 41 6.87 6.13 -9.65
C GLU A 41 8.10 5.26 -9.93
N SER A 42 9.08 5.24 -9.02
CA SER A 42 10.32 4.46 -9.12
C SER A 42 10.15 2.97 -8.83
N SER A 43 8.92 2.49 -8.59
CA SER A 43 8.67 1.04 -8.48
C SER A 43 9.00 0.38 -9.82
N PRO A 44 9.93 -0.59 -9.88
CA PRO A 44 10.43 -1.09 -11.15
C PRO A 44 9.29 -1.70 -11.97
N THR A 45 9.10 -1.20 -13.20
CA THR A 45 8.15 -1.77 -14.16
C THR A 45 8.61 -3.17 -14.57
N PRO A 46 7.83 -4.23 -14.33
CA PRO A 46 8.24 -5.59 -14.68
C PRO A 46 8.49 -5.72 -16.19
N THR A 47 9.61 -6.37 -16.55
CA THR A 47 10.09 -6.54 -17.94
C THR A 47 9.13 -7.34 -18.83
N ARG A 48 8.16 -8.04 -18.22
CA ARG A 48 6.98 -8.59 -18.87
C ARG A 48 5.79 -8.37 -17.93
N PRO A 49 4.84 -7.47 -18.21
CA PRO A 49 3.76 -7.20 -17.28
C PRO A 49 2.85 -8.43 -17.20
N THR A 50 2.85 -9.11 -16.05
CA THR A 50 1.77 -10.02 -15.69
C THR A 50 0.58 -9.15 -15.32
N ALA A 51 -0.49 -9.25 -16.09
CA ALA A 51 -1.71 -8.53 -15.84
C ALA A 51 -2.50 -9.28 -14.77
N LEU A 52 -2.59 -8.68 -13.57
CA LEU A 52 -3.47 -9.13 -12.50
C LEU A 52 -4.53 -8.06 -12.26
N SER A 53 -5.73 -8.47 -11.85
CA SER A 53 -6.80 -7.58 -11.39
C SER A 53 -7.16 -7.89 -9.94
N LEU A 54 -7.55 -6.86 -9.17
CA LEU A 54 -7.95 -6.99 -7.77
C LEU A 54 -9.40 -6.53 -7.62
N SER A 55 -10.21 -7.33 -6.92
CA SER A 55 -11.49 -6.90 -6.35
C SER A 55 -11.52 -7.15 -4.85
N VAL A 56 -12.21 -6.28 -4.11
CA VAL A 56 -12.38 -6.40 -2.67
C VAL A 56 -13.85 -6.21 -2.34
N SER A 57 -14.45 -7.20 -1.69
CA SER A 57 -15.84 -7.16 -1.26
C SER A 57 -15.91 -7.60 0.21
N GLY A 58 -16.38 -6.70 1.07
CA GLY A 58 -16.19 -6.85 2.51
C GLY A 58 -14.72 -7.06 2.86
N GLU A 59 -14.42 -8.14 3.60
CA GLU A 59 -13.06 -8.52 4.02
C GLU A 59 -12.38 -9.49 3.03
N THR A 60 -13.02 -9.83 1.92
CA THR A 60 -12.49 -10.78 0.92
C THR A 60 -11.74 -10.06 -0.19
N LEU A 61 -10.48 -10.43 -0.39
CA LEU A 61 -9.66 -9.99 -1.52
C LEU A 61 -9.61 -11.09 -2.56
N SER A 62 -9.94 -10.76 -3.81
CA SER A 62 -9.88 -11.67 -4.95
C SER A 62 -8.95 -11.09 -6.01
N ILE A 63 -7.96 -11.88 -6.42
CA ILE A 63 -7.02 -11.51 -7.47
C ILE A 63 -7.21 -12.45 -8.64
N THR A 64 -7.34 -11.91 -9.85
CA THR A 64 -7.51 -12.70 -11.09
C THR A 64 -6.31 -12.49 -11.98
N HIS A 65 -5.81 -13.58 -12.58
CA HIS A 65 -4.74 -13.50 -13.56
C HIS A 65 -5.33 -13.23 -14.94
N GLU A 66 -5.15 -12.02 -15.45
CA GLU A 66 -5.76 -11.55 -16.72
C GLU A 66 -4.88 -11.86 -17.94
N GLY A 67 -3.55 -11.93 -17.76
CA GLY A 67 -2.63 -12.17 -18.86
C GLY A 67 -1.18 -12.22 -18.43
N GLY A 68 -0.31 -12.86 -19.22
CA GLY A 68 1.12 -12.98 -18.92
C GLY A 68 1.60 -14.43 -18.81
N ALA A 69 2.81 -14.61 -18.28
CA ALA A 69 3.34 -15.93 -17.98
C ALA A 69 2.68 -16.50 -16.72
N PRO A 70 2.50 -17.83 -16.62
CA PRO A 70 2.10 -18.46 -15.37
C PRO A 70 3.02 -18.08 -14.22
N LEU A 71 2.43 -17.88 -13.03
CA LEU A 71 3.14 -17.63 -11.79
C LEU A 71 3.18 -18.90 -10.94
N ASP A 72 4.26 -19.14 -10.20
CA ASP A 72 4.30 -20.17 -9.17
C ASP A 72 4.07 -19.54 -7.80
N VAL A 73 2.90 -19.78 -7.20
CA VAL A 73 2.54 -19.16 -5.91
C VAL A 73 3.51 -19.53 -4.79
N GLN A 74 4.25 -20.64 -4.90
CA GLN A 74 5.25 -21.03 -3.89
C GLN A 74 6.43 -20.06 -3.78
N THR A 75 6.75 -19.31 -4.83
CA THR A 75 7.82 -18.29 -4.84
C THR A 75 7.27 -16.87 -4.64
N LEU A 76 5.94 -16.71 -4.65
CA LEU A 76 5.33 -15.40 -4.55
C LEU A 76 5.33 -14.87 -3.12
N SER A 77 5.63 -13.58 -3.00
CA SER A 77 5.38 -12.80 -1.80
C SER A 77 4.28 -11.79 -2.05
N VAL A 78 3.24 -11.80 -1.22
CA VAL A 78 2.10 -10.87 -1.30
C VAL A 78 2.16 -9.90 -0.13
N ARG A 79 2.11 -8.60 -0.42
CA ARG A 79 2.08 -7.53 0.57
C ARG A 79 0.84 -6.67 0.40
N ILE A 80 0.09 -6.52 1.48
CA ILE A 80 -1.20 -5.82 1.51
C ILE A 80 -1.09 -4.61 2.45
N SER A 81 -1.61 -3.49 1.98
CA SER A 81 -1.82 -2.28 2.78
C SER A 81 -3.24 -1.76 2.58
N VAL A 82 -3.85 -1.25 3.65
CA VAL A 82 -5.18 -0.62 3.64
C VAL A 82 -5.02 0.83 4.06
N ASP A 83 -5.58 1.75 3.29
CA ASP A 83 -5.53 3.19 3.55
C ASP A 83 -4.10 3.75 3.78
N GLY A 84 -3.12 3.11 3.13
CA GLY A 84 -1.70 3.46 3.21
C GLY A 84 -0.92 2.76 4.33
N GLU A 85 -1.59 2.05 5.24
CA GLU A 85 -0.97 1.32 6.34
C GLU A 85 -0.81 -0.17 6.00
N SER A 86 0.37 -0.75 6.29
CA SER A 86 0.63 -2.16 6.00
C SER A 86 -0.08 -3.05 7.02
N LEU A 87 -0.68 -4.16 6.56
CA LEU A 87 -1.24 -5.13 7.50
C LEU A 87 -0.17 -5.63 8.48
N ALA A 88 -0.56 -5.77 9.75
CA ALA A 88 0.25 -6.32 10.83
C ALA A 88 0.71 -7.76 10.53
N TYR A 89 -0.15 -8.55 9.88
CA TYR A 89 0.18 -9.88 9.37
C TYR A 89 -0.03 -9.95 7.86
N GLN A 90 1.04 -10.27 7.13
CA GLN A 90 1.02 -10.48 5.68
C GLN A 90 0.71 -11.95 5.36
N PRO A 91 0.02 -12.25 4.25
CA PRO A 91 -0.39 -13.62 3.94
C PRO A 91 0.83 -14.45 3.48
N PRO A 92 1.09 -15.60 4.10
CA PRO A 92 2.18 -16.49 3.70
C PRO A 92 1.69 -17.41 2.57
N VAL A 93 1.45 -16.86 1.37
CA VAL A 93 0.94 -17.67 0.26
C VAL A 93 1.99 -18.69 -0.24
N PRO A 94 1.56 -19.91 -0.62
CA PRO A 94 0.23 -20.47 -0.41
C PRO A 94 0.04 -20.92 1.06
N PHE A 95 -1.20 -20.87 1.57
CA PHE A 95 -1.51 -21.30 2.94
C PHE A 95 -2.85 -22.04 3.04
N PHE A 96 -3.06 -22.72 4.16
CA PHE A 96 -4.40 -23.21 4.54
C PHE A 96 -4.98 -22.38 5.70
N SER A 97 -4.16 -22.07 6.70
CA SER A 97 -4.51 -21.16 7.79
C SER A 97 -3.29 -20.32 8.13
N ALA A 98 -3.51 -19.02 8.37
CA ALA A 98 -2.47 -18.07 8.71
C ALA A 98 -3.02 -17.04 9.70
N ARG A 99 -2.15 -16.52 10.57
CA ARG A 99 -2.51 -15.47 11.52
C ARG A 99 -2.97 -14.22 10.76
N GLY A 100 -4.05 -13.59 11.21
CA GLY A 100 -4.62 -12.41 10.56
C GLY A 100 -5.52 -12.71 9.34
N PHE A 101 -5.72 -13.99 9.01
CA PHE A 101 -6.55 -14.41 7.86
C PHE A 101 -7.54 -15.50 8.29
N ARG A 102 -8.71 -15.53 7.64
CA ARG A 102 -9.63 -16.65 7.78
C ARG A 102 -9.00 -17.90 7.14
N PRO A 103 -9.17 -19.09 7.74
CA PRO A 103 -8.72 -20.33 7.12
C PRO A 103 -9.42 -20.60 5.79
N GLY A 104 -8.73 -21.31 4.89
CA GLY A 104 -9.26 -21.74 3.61
C GLY A 104 -9.28 -20.65 2.54
N PRO A 105 -8.14 -20.05 2.16
CA PRO A 105 -8.07 -19.28 0.92
C PRO A 105 -8.47 -20.18 -0.27
N THR A 106 -8.78 -19.61 -1.43
CA THR A 106 -9.21 -20.37 -2.60
C THR A 106 -8.30 -20.17 -3.81
N GLY A 107 -8.43 -21.09 -4.77
CA GLY A 107 -7.57 -21.12 -5.95
C GLY A 107 -6.11 -21.34 -5.58
N PRO A 108 -5.17 -20.80 -6.37
CA PRO A 108 -3.74 -21.02 -6.17
C PRO A 108 -3.17 -20.54 -4.83
N PHE A 109 -3.88 -19.70 -4.06
CA PHE A 109 -3.47 -19.32 -2.71
C PHE A 109 -3.71 -20.42 -1.66
N ASN A 110 -4.53 -21.43 -1.96
CA ASN A 110 -4.73 -22.57 -1.09
C ASN A 110 -3.57 -23.56 -1.22
N ALA A 111 -2.90 -23.87 -0.11
CA ALA A 111 -1.79 -24.83 -0.09
C ALA A 111 -2.18 -26.27 -0.52
N ALA A 112 -3.47 -26.60 -0.57
CA ALA A 112 -3.97 -27.87 -1.09
C ALA A 112 -4.34 -27.83 -2.58
N ALA A 113 -4.27 -26.67 -3.23
CA ALA A 113 -4.54 -26.51 -4.66
C ALA A 113 -3.25 -26.57 -5.49
N ASP A 114 -3.38 -26.54 -6.82
CA ASP A 114 -2.25 -26.34 -7.72
C ASP A 114 -1.66 -24.93 -7.49
N SER A 115 -0.35 -24.84 -7.24
CA SER A 115 0.34 -23.57 -7.02
C SER A 115 0.62 -22.82 -8.31
N ARG A 116 0.46 -23.47 -9.46
CA ARG A 116 0.60 -22.82 -10.76
C ARG A 116 -0.63 -21.96 -11.04
N TRP A 117 -0.42 -20.65 -11.10
CA TRP A 117 -1.48 -19.69 -11.37
C TRP A 117 -1.42 -19.22 -12.83
N THR A 118 -2.49 -19.47 -13.57
CA THR A 118 -2.61 -19.21 -15.00
C THR A 118 -3.75 -18.26 -15.35
N VAL A 119 -3.75 -17.77 -16.59
CA VAL A 119 -4.73 -16.81 -17.09
C VAL A 119 -6.17 -17.33 -16.95
N GLY A 120 -7.04 -16.50 -16.39
CA GLY A 120 -8.45 -16.80 -16.12
C GLY A 120 -8.71 -17.35 -14.72
N GLU A 121 -7.67 -17.79 -14.00
CA GLU A 121 -7.81 -18.31 -12.65
C GLU A 121 -7.82 -17.18 -11.61
N ARG A 122 -8.54 -17.43 -10.52
CA ARG A 122 -8.70 -16.51 -9.39
C ARG A 122 -8.15 -17.13 -8.12
N ALA A 123 -7.36 -16.36 -7.40
CA ALA A 123 -6.95 -16.64 -6.04
C ALA A 123 -7.68 -15.70 -5.08
N SER A 124 -8.13 -16.20 -3.93
CA SER A 124 -8.77 -15.34 -2.93
C SER A 124 -8.36 -15.68 -1.50
N LEU A 125 -8.41 -14.67 -0.64
CA LEU A 125 -8.22 -14.76 0.79
C LEU A 125 -9.18 -13.80 1.50
N GLU A 126 -9.45 -14.07 2.77
CA GLU A 126 -10.32 -13.23 3.60
C GLU A 126 -9.55 -12.80 4.84
N LEU A 127 -9.62 -11.51 5.14
CA LEU A 127 -9.00 -10.95 6.34
C LEU A 127 -9.79 -11.38 7.58
N ALA A 128 -9.09 -11.69 8.67
CA ALA A 128 -9.75 -11.88 9.96
C ALA A 128 -9.59 -10.60 10.78
N GLY A 129 -10.59 -10.24 11.60
CA GLY A 129 -10.51 -9.11 12.57
C GLY A 129 -9.47 -9.26 13.69
N THR A 130 -8.54 -10.21 13.55
CA THR A 130 -7.30 -10.31 14.34
C THR A 130 -6.09 -9.67 13.63
N ASN A 131 -6.30 -9.14 12.43
CA ASN A 131 -5.35 -8.31 11.69
C ASN A 131 -5.69 -6.83 11.87
N ASP A 132 -4.80 -5.96 11.45
CA ASP A 132 -4.91 -4.51 11.58
C ASP A 132 -4.09 -3.88 10.46
N PRO A 133 -4.55 -2.84 9.75
CA PRO A 133 -5.89 -2.23 9.79
C PRO A 133 -7.04 -3.14 9.32
N ASP A 134 -8.23 -2.84 9.83
CA ASP A 134 -9.50 -3.43 9.36
C ASP A 134 -9.83 -2.97 7.94
N ILE A 135 -10.56 -3.81 7.21
CA ILE A 135 -11.10 -3.47 5.89
C ILE A 135 -12.56 -3.09 6.03
N THR A 136 -12.90 -1.85 5.66
CA THR A 136 -14.28 -1.35 5.68
C THR A 136 -14.69 -0.80 4.32
N THR A 137 -15.99 -0.65 4.09
CA THR A 137 -16.50 -0.03 2.84
C THR A 137 -15.87 1.35 2.63
N GLY A 138 -15.32 1.58 1.43
CA GLY A 138 -14.62 2.81 1.09
C GLY A 138 -13.11 2.80 1.34
N SER A 139 -12.57 1.82 2.07
CA SER A 139 -11.12 1.66 2.24
C SER A 139 -10.41 1.47 0.91
N SER A 140 -9.21 2.02 0.79
CA SER A 140 -8.29 1.81 -0.34
C SER A 140 -7.34 0.66 -0.04
N VAL A 141 -7.46 -0.43 -0.79
CA VAL A 141 -6.58 -1.60 -0.63
C VAL A 141 -5.55 -1.60 -1.74
N VAL A 142 -4.28 -1.73 -1.35
CA VAL A 142 -3.16 -1.92 -2.27
C VAL A 142 -2.52 -3.27 -2.03
N VAL A 143 -2.42 -4.08 -3.07
CA VAL A 143 -1.74 -5.38 -3.05
C VAL A 143 -0.53 -5.31 -3.96
N ARG A 144 0.65 -5.62 -3.42
CA ARG A 144 1.89 -5.77 -4.17
C ARG A 144 2.24 -7.24 -4.22
N VAL A 145 2.49 -7.75 -5.41
CA VAL A 145 2.88 -9.13 -5.66
C VAL A 145 4.31 -9.12 -6.15
N TYR A 146 5.13 -9.96 -5.55
CA TYR A 146 6.53 -10.15 -5.89
C TYR A 146 6.77 -11.62 -6.21
N ASP A 147 7.64 -11.88 -7.17
CA ASP A 147 8.26 -13.18 -7.39
C ASP A 147 9.71 -13.06 -6.88
N ASP A 148 10.01 -13.74 -5.78
CA ASP A 148 11.16 -13.44 -4.91
C ASP A 148 11.22 -11.94 -4.54
N GLU A 149 12.23 -11.21 -5.03
CA GLU A 149 12.40 -9.76 -4.81
C GLU A 149 11.88 -8.91 -5.99
N THR A 150 11.46 -9.54 -7.08
CA THR A 150 11.04 -8.85 -8.30
C THR A 150 9.55 -8.50 -8.23
N PRO A 151 9.15 -7.23 -8.27
CA PRO A 151 7.74 -6.88 -8.31
C PRO A 151 7.12 -7.32 -9.64
N VAL A 152 6.05 -8.11 -9.56
CA VAL A 152 5.30 -8.57 -10.74
C VAL A 152 4.02 -7.77 -10.97
N ALA A 153 3.40 -7.25 -9.90
CA ALA A 153 2.20 -6.43 -9.99
C ALA A 153 2.00 -5.52 -8.77
N VAL A 154 1.37 -4.36 -9.01
CA VAL A 154 0.83 -3.48 -7.98
C VAL A 154 -0.64 -3.21 -8.30
N LEU A 155 -1.52 -3.68 -7.43
CA LEU A 155 -2.96 -3.67 -7.63
C LEU A 155 -3.60 -2.73 -6.62
N ARG A 156 -4.65 -2.02 -7.06
CA ARG A 156 -5.41 -1.10 -6.22
C ARG A 156 -6.89 -1.32 -6.43
N ALA A 157 -7.64 -1.34 -5.34
CA ALA A 157 -9.09 -1.40 -5.36
C ALA A 157 -9.67 -0.60 -4.18
N THR A 158 -10.88 -0.09 -4.37
CA THR A 158 -11.70 0.44 -3.28
C THR A 158 -12.72 -0.62 -2.89
N VAL A 159 -12.95 -0.78 -1.60
CA VAL A 159 -13.91 -1.75 -1.08
C VAL A 159 -15.33 -1.29 -1.33
N SER A 160 -16.11 -2.15 -1.98
CA SER A 160 -17.56 -2.00 -2.21
C SER A 160 -18.38 -2.79 -1.20
#